data_AF-A0A9X3BSM7-F1
#
_entry.id   AF-A0A9X3BSM7-F1
#
_cell.length_a   1.000
_cell.length_b   1.000
_cell.length_c   1.000
_cell.angle_alpha   90.00
_cell.angle_beta   90.00
_cell.angle_gamma   90.00
#
_symmetry.space_group_name_H-M   'P 1'
#
loop_
_entity.id
_entity.type
_entity.pdbx_description
1 polymer ?
#
loop_
_entity_poly.entity_id
_entity_poly.type
_entity_poly.pdbx_seq_one_letter_code
_entity_poly.pdbx_strand_id
1 'polypeptide(L)' 'MDTLATLLALADSRLPTGGHVHSGGIEEAVTSGLVVDLTTLRAYLGRRIRTTGLVAASLAAAVHDGTLSA' A
#
# COMPACT_ATOMS: atom_id res chain seq x y z
N MET A 1 -21.54 -7.79 -12.29
CA MET A 1 -20.13 -7.64 -12.72
C MET A 1 -19.39 -8.90 -12.32
N ASP A 2 -18.47 -9.36 -13.16
CA ASP A 2 -17.57 -10.47 -12.79
C ASP A 2 -16.70 -10.05 -11.58
N THR A 3 -16.43 -10.97 -10.65
CA THR A 3 -15.62 -10.72 -9.45
C THR A 3 -14.26 -10.12 -9.81
N LEU A 4 -13.66 -10.59 -10.90
CA LEU A 4 -12.41 -10.04 -11.40
C LEU A 4 -12.53 -8.57 -11.80
N ALA A 5 -13.61 -8.19 -12.49
CA ALA A 5 -13.84 -6.82 -12.90
C ALA A 5 -14.01 -5.88 -11.69
N THR A 6 -14.67 -6.35 -10.63
CA THR A 6 -14.78 -5.62 -9.35
C THR A 6 -13.41 -5.44 -8.70
N LEU A 7 -12.59 -6.50 -8.61
CA LEU A 7 -11.25 -6.42 -8.04
C LEU A 7 -10.33 -5.47 -8.82
N LEU A 8 -10.40 -5.48 -10.15
CA LEU A 8 -9.64 -4.56 -10.99
C LEU A 8 -10.10 -3.11 -10.81
N ALA A 9 -11.41 -2.86 -10.68
CA ALA A 9 -11.93 -1.53 -10.40
C ALA A 9 -11.47 -1.00 -9.03
N LEU A 10 -11.36 -1.87 -8.02
CA LEU A 10 -10.84 -1.50 -6.69
C LEU A 10 -9.32 -1.23 -6.70
N ALA A 11 -8.56 -1.90 -7.58
CA ALA A 11 -7.12 -1.71 -7.71
C ALA A 11 -6.73 -0.52 -8.62
N ASP A 12 -7.71 0.09 -9.31
CA ASP A 12 -7.48 1.16 -10.27
C ASP A 12 -7.04 2.46 -9.57
N SER A 13 -5.97 3.09 -10.07
CA SER A 13 -5.47 4.36 -9.53
C SER A 13 -6.43 5.53 -9.70
N ARG A 14 -7.42 5.41 -10.59
CA ARG A 14 -8.48 6.41 -10.81
C ARG A 14 -9.62 6.29 -9.79
N LEU A 15 -9.61 5.27 -8.94
CA LEU A 15 -10.60 5.13 -7.88
C LEU A 15 -10.58 6.39 -6.99
N PRO A 16 -11.71 7.11 -6.81
CA PRO A 16 -11.74 8.43 -6.18
C PRO A 16 -11.72 8.34 -4.64
N THR A 17 -10.79 7.56 -4.07
CA THR A 17 -10.63 7.36 -2.63
C THR A 17 -9.53 8.23 -2.02
N GLY A 18 -8.85 9.07 -2.81
CA GLY A 18 -7.78 9.93 -2.33
C GLY A 18 -6.50 9.19 -1.94
N GLY A 19 -6.28 7.96 -2.43
CA GLY A 19 -5.10 7.15 -2.09
C GLY A 19 -3.75 7.77 -2.48
N HIS A 20 -3.72 8.66 -3.47
CA HIS A 20 -2.50 9.37 -3.89
C HIS A 20 -2.01 10.42 -2.90
N VAL A 21 -2.81 10.75 -1.88
CA VAL A 21 -2.50 11.82 -0.93
C VAL A 21 -1.44 11.39 0.10
N HIS A 22 -1.16 10.08 0.22
CA HIS A 22 -0.15 9.56 1.15
C HIS A 22 1.06 9.04 0.39
N SER A 23 2.07 9.90 0.18
CA SER A 23 3.39 9.51 -0.36
C SER A 23 4.07 8.38 0.44
N GLY A 24 3.59 8.16 1.67
CA GLY A 24 4.03 7.13 2.61
C GLY A 24 5.46 7.34 3.08
N GLY A 25 5.92 8.60 3.08
CA GLY A 25 7.25 9.01 3.53
C GLY A 25 8.34 8.83 2.47
N ILE A 26 7.98 8.63 1.19
CA ILE A 26 8.98 8.53 0.12
C ILE A 26 9.67 9.87 -0.13
N GLU A 27 8.93 10.98 -0.07
CA GLU A 27 9.48 12.33 -0.24
C GLU A 27 10.55 12.64 0.80
N GLU A 28 10.28 12.29 2.06
CA GLU A 28 11.25 12.42 3.15
C GLU A 28 12.43 11.47 2.95
N ALA A 29 12.20 10.20 2.57
CA ALA A 29 13.28 9.24 2.33
C ALA A 29 14.24 9.68 1.21
N VAL A 30 13.73 10.37 0.18
CA VAL A 30 14.55 10.99 -0.86
C VAL A 30 15.30 12.20 -0.30
N THR A 31 14.60 13.09 0.39
CA THR A 31 15.19 14.33 0.96
C THR A 31 16.31 14.03 1.96
N SER A 32 16.15 12.98 2.76
CA SER A 32 17.13 12.47 3.72
C SER A 32 18.25 11.62 3.09
N GLY A 33 18.27 11.41 1.77
CA GLY A 33 19.31 10.63 1.08
C GLY A 33 19.26 9.11 1.30
N LEU A 34 18.15 8.58 1.82
CA LEU A 34 17.95 7.14 2.04
C LEU A 34 17.50 6.40 0.76
N VAL A 35 16.89 7.13 -0.17
CA VAL A 35 16.49 6.65 -1.50
C VAL A 35 17.10 7.57 -2.55
N VAL A 36 18.08 7.07 -3.28
CA VAL A 36 18.88 7.84 -4.25
C VAL A 36 18.94 7.20 -5.63
N ASP A 37 18.50 5.95 -5.75
CA ASP A 37 18.53 5.15 -6.97
C ASP A 37 17.46 4.05 -6.95
N LEU A 38 17.42 3.23 -8.01
CA LEU A 38 16.45 2.13 -8.11
C LEU A 38 16.72 1.00 -7.11
N THR A 39 17.97 0.80 -6.71
CA THR A 39 18.35 -0.24 -5.74
C THR A 39 17.83 0.12 -4.34
N THR A 40 18.05 1.34 -3.91
CA THR A 40 17.56 1.90 -2.64
C THR A 40 16.04 2.06 -2.64
N LEU A 41 15.42 2.42 -3.77
CA LEU A 41 13.97 2.42 -3.94
C LEU A 41 13.38 1.00 -3.78
N ARG A 42 13.96 -0.01 -4.42
CA ARG A 42 13.53 -1.41 -4.26
C ARG A 42 13.60 -1.84 -2.80
N ALA A 43 14.69 -1.51 -2.11
CA ALA A 43 14.85 -1.82 -0.69
C ALA A 43 13.80 -1.09 0.17
N TYR A 44 13.52 0.18 -0.13
CA TYR A 44 12.47 0.97 0.52
C TYR A 44 11.08 0.34 0.35
N LEU A 45 10.70 -0.01 -0.88
CA LEU A 45 9.41 -0.64 -1.18
C LEU A 45 9.29 -2.01 -0.52
N GLY A 46 10.36 -2.82 -0.54
CA GLY A 46 10.41 -4.10 0.16
C GLY A 46 10.18 -3.95 1.67
N ARG A 47 10.77 -2.94 2.31
CA ARG A 47 10.53 -2.62 3.72
C ARG A 47 9.08 -2.18 3.95
N ARG A 48 8.53 -1.30 3.10
CA ARG A 48 7.13 -0.83 3.18
C ARG A 48 6.13 -1.99 3.14
N ILE A 49 6.34 -2.98 2.26
CA ILE A 49 5.48 -4.18 2.19
C ILE A 49 5.53 -4.96 3.51
N ARG A 50 6.72 -5.13 4.10
CA ARG A 50 6.90 -5.90 5.34
C ARG A 50 6.43 -5.19 6.60
N THR A 51 6.25 -3.87 6.56
CA THR A 51 5.80 -3.08 7.71
C THR A 51 4.35 -2.62 7.53
N THR A 52 4.11 -1.46 6.95
CA THR A 52 2.77 -0.88 6.77
C THR A 52 1.88 -1.77 5.92
N GLY A 53 2.42 -2.37 4.85
CA GLY A 53 1.69 -3.29 3.99
C GLY A 53 1.20 -4.53 4.75
N LEU A 54 2.06 -5.13 5.57
CA LEU A 54 1.72 -6.28 6.39
C LEU A 54 0.62 -5.95 7.40
N VAL A 55 0.70 -4.80 8.09
CA VAL A 55 -0.34 -4.38 9.04
C VAL A 55 -1.68 -4.19 8.35
N ALA A 56 -1.71 -3.46 7.23
CA ALA A 56 -2.94 -3.21 6.47
C ALA A 56 -3.55 -4.53 5.94
N ALA A 57 -2.72 -5.42 5.39
CA ALA A 57 -3.18 -6.71 4.89
C ALA A 57 -3.73 -7.61 6.00
N SER A 58 -3.06 -7.67 7.15
CA SER A 58 -3.51 -8.47 8.30
C SER A 58 -4.85 -7.95 8.85
N LEU A 59 -5.04 -6.64 8.95
CA LEU A 59 -6.31 -6.06 9.37
C LEU A 59 -7.43 -6.35 8.36
N ALA A 60 -7.17 -6.18 7.06
CA ALA A 60 -8.13 -6.50 6.02
C ALA A 60 -8.54 -7.99 6.06
N ALA A 61 -7.57 -8.89 6.26
CA ALA A 61 -7.82 -10.32 6.40
C ALA A 61 -8.64 -10.63 7.66
N ALA A 62 -8.30 -10.03 8.81
CA ALA A 62 -9.02 -10.26 10.07
C ALA A 62 -10.48 -9.76 10.02
N VAL A 63 -10.72 -8.61 9.37
CA VAL A 63 -12.09 -8.10 9.15
C VAL A 63 -12.85 -9.01 8.20
N HIS A 64 -12.22 -9.47 7.12
CA HIS A 64 -12.85 -10.38 6.17
C HIS A 64 -13.20 -11.74 6.80
N ASP A 65 -12.34 -12.26 7.67
CA ASP A 65 -12.51 -13.53 8.40
C ASP A 65 -13.44 -13.40 9.63
N GLY A 66 -13.85 -12.17 9.99
CA GLY A 66 -14.74 -11.90 11.13
C GLY A 66 -14.06 -12.00 12.50
N THR A 67 -12.73 -12.14 12.55
CA THR A 67 -11.94 -12.15 13.80
C THR A 67 -11.73 -10.76 14.37
N LEU A 68 -11.95 -9.72 13.56
CA LEU A 68 -11.96 -8.32 13.96
C LEU A 68 -13.24 -7.64 13.44
N SER A 69 -14.00 -6.99 14.33
CA SER A 69 -15.07 -6.08 13.90
C SER A 69 -14.46 -4.74 13.49
N ALA A 70 -14.98 -4.19 12.39
CA ALA A 70 -14.78 -2.79 12.02
C ALA A 70 -15.47 -1.85 13.02
#